data_AF-A0A2G5BDU7-F1
#
_entry.id   AF-A0A2G5BDU7-F1
#
_cell.length_a   1.000
_cell.length_b   1.000
_cell.length_c   1.000
_cell.angle_alpha   90.00
_cell.angle_beta   90.00
_cell.angle_gamma   90.00
#
_symmetry.space_group_name_H-M   'P 1'
#
loop_
_entity.id
_entity.type
_entity.pdbx_description
1 polymer ?
#
loop_
_entity_poly.entity_id
_entity_poly.type
_entity_poly.pdbx_seq_one_letter_code
_entity_poly.pdbx_strand_id
1 'polypeptide(L)'
;MIAVGVAAYIAARRYAAHRAEVVAADALVGSALHRLKRQARRHYLDPALSPSPVIPSLQLRDLLLLASSTPTPASPLGSPLMTPIRDSPASSAPTVAYFDPRARNSVWERVRSVVERNANVRCRTTAVRGEPMRVWEWIGPLEEDDTDVLFSPLGSPQ
;
A
#
# COMPACT_ATOMS: atom_id res chain seq x y z
N MET A 1 -10.59 -4.51 -41.69
CA MET A 1 -9.89 -5.52 -40.85
C MET A 1 -8.77 -4.92 -40.01
N ILE A 2 -7.82 -4.15 -40.57
CA ILE A 2 -6.68 -3.58 -39.83
C ILE A 2 -7.11 -2.62 -38.70
N ALA A 3 -8.06 -1.70 -38.95
CA ALA A 3 -8.51 -0.73 -37.94
C ALA A 3 -9.20 -1.37 -36.72
N VAL A 4 -9.94 -2.47 -36.91
CA VAL A 4 -10.57 -3.23 -35.83
C VAL A 4 -9.52 -3.96 -34.99
N GLY A 5 -8.49 -4.52 -35.65
CA GLY A 5 -7.35 -5.12 -34.96
C GLY A 5 -6.55 -4.11 -34.14
N VAL A 6 -6.33 -2.90 -34.65
CA VAL A 6 -5.65 -1.82 -33.91
C VAL A 6 -6.50 -1.32 -32.75
N ALA A 7 -7.81 -1.14 -32.92
CA ALA A 7 -8.71 -0.74 -31.84
C ALA A 7 -8.80 -1.82 -30.74
N ALA A 8 -8.91 -3.10 -31.12
CA ALA A 8 -8.89 -4.22 -30.19
C ALA A 8 -7.55 -4.33 -29.46
N TYR A 9 -6.43 -4.12 -30.17
CA TYR A 9 -5.09 -4.09 -29.57
C TYR A 9 -4.93 -2.94 -28.57
N ILE A 10 -5.39 -1.73 -28.91
CA ILE A 10 -5.37 -0.57 -28.01
C ILE A 10 -6.28 -0.82 -26.79
N ALA A 11 -7.48 -1.37 -27.00
CA ALA A 11 -8.42 -1.70 -25.92
C ALA A 11 -7.85 -2.78 -24.99
N ALA A 12 -7.29 -3.85 -25.53
CA ALA A 12 -6.64 -4.90 -24.75
C ALA A 12 -5.43 -4.37 -23.96
N ARG A 13 -4.61 -3.51 -24.57
CA ARG A 13 -3.48 -2.85 -23.89
C ARG A 13 -3.93 -1.94 -22.75
N ARG A 14 -5.02 -1.19 -22.94
CA ARG A 14 -5.62 -0.36 -21.89
C ARG A 14 -6.23 -1.21 -20.78
N TYR A 15 -6.91 -2.29 -21.11
CA TYR A 15 -7.50 -3.21 -20.13
C TYR A 15 -6.43 -3.90 -19.28
N ALA A 16 -5.34 -4.36 -19.90
CA ALA A 16 -4.19 -4.92 -19.19
C ALA A 16 -3.54 -3.89 -18.26
N ALA A 17 -3.35 -2.65 -18.72
CA ALA A 17 -2.84 -1.55 -17.90
C ALA A 17 -3.77 -1.25 -16.71
N HIS A 18 -5.07 -1.16 -16.92
CA HIS A 18 -6.04 -0.93 -15.83
C HIS A 18 -6.08 -2.07 -14.82
N ARG A 19 -5.96 -3.32 -15.25
CA ARG A 19 -5.87 -4.46 -14.32
C ARG A 19 -4.60 -4.39 -13.49
N ALA A 20 -3.47 -4.06 -14.10
CA ALA A 20 -2.21 -3.86 -13.38
C ALA A 20 -2.33 -2.69 -12.38
N GLU A 21 -2.96 -1.59 -12.75
CA GLU A 21 -3.25 -0.45 -11.86
C GLU A 21 -4.12 -0.85 -10.68
N VAL A 22 -5.16 -1.66 -10.88
CA VAL A 22 -6.06 -2.13 -9.82
C VAL A 22 -5.32 -3.04 -8.84
N VAL A 23 -4.54 -4.00 -9.34
CA VAL A 23 -3.75 -4.91 -8.48
C VAL A 23 -2.70 -4.12 -7.70
N ALA A 24 -2.03 -3.16 -8.33
CA ALA A 24 -1.08 -2.28 -7.65
C ALA A 24 -1.77 -1.42 -6.58
N ALA A 25 -2.93 -0.84 -6.90
CA ALA A 25 -3.71 -0.06 -5.94
C ALA A 25 -4.09 -0.90 -4.71
N ASP A 26 -4.53 -2.14 -4.90
CA ASP A 26 -4.93 -3.02 -3.80
C ASP A 26 -3.75 -3.36 -2.87
N ALA A 27 -2.58 -3.71 -3.44
CA ALA A 27 -1.37 -3.95 -2.66
C ALA A 27 -0.93 -2.71 -1.86
N LEU A 28 -1.09 -1.50 -2.43
CA LEU A 28 -0.81 -0.25 -1.75
C LEU A 28 -1.83 0.07 -0.66
N VAL A 29 -3.11 -0.27 -0.85
CA VAL A 29 -4.15 -0.15 0.19
C VAL A 29 -3.78 -1.03 1.38
N GLY A 30 -3.48 -2.32 1.16
CA GLY A 30 -3.05 -3.21 2.24
C GLY A 30 -1.85 -2.66 3.01
N SER A 31 -0.86 -2.15 2.28
CA SER A 31 0.30 -1.48 2.87
C SER A 31 -0.06 -0.21 3.65
N ALA A 32 -0.99 0.61 3.15
CA ALA A 32 -1.46 1.83 3.81
C ALA A 32 -2.17 1.53 5.14
N LEU A 33 -3.10 0.57 5.13
CA LEU A 33 -3.84 0.15 6.32
C LEU A 33 -2.90 -0.45 7.36
N HIS A 34 -1.96 -1.29 6.94
CA HIS A 34 -0.92 -1.82 7.84
C HIS A 34 -0.11 -0.70 8.50
N ARG A 35 0.24 0.36 7.76
CA ARG A 35 0.95 1.52 8.30
C ARG A 35 0.10 2.30 9.31
N LEU A 36 -1.18 2.51 9.03
CA LEU A 36 -2.13 3.16 9.94
C LEU A 36 -2.29 2.36 11.24
N LYS A 37 -2.55 1.04 11.14
CA LYS A 37 -2.67 0.14 12.30
C LYS A 37 -1.40 0.15 13.14
N ARG A 38 -0.22 0.12 12.50
CA ARG A 38 1.08 0.16 13.19
C ARG A 38 1.34 1.48 13.90
N GLN A 39 0.95 2.60 13.30
CA GLN A 39 1.07 3.92 13.95
C GLN A 39 0.16 4.01 15.17
N ALA A 40 -1.09 3.59 15.04
CA ALA A 40 -2.05 3.58 16.16
C ALA A 40 -1.56 2.67 17.31
N ARG A 41 -1.00 1.50 16.99
CA ARG A 41 -0.38 0.62 17.99
C ARG A 41 0.80 1.28 18.70
N ARG A 42 1.69 1.96 17.97
CA ARG A 42 2.84 2.67 18.59
C ARG A 42 2.39 3.78 19.52
N HIS A 43 1.38 4.55 19.11
CA HIS A 43 0.78 5.58 19.95
C HIS A 43 0.16 4.99 21.22
N TYR A 44 -0.56 3.87 21.08
CA TYR A 44 -1.15 3.16 22.22
C TYR A 44 -0.11 2.64 23.20
N LEU A 45 0.98 2.06 22.69
CA LEU A 45 2.05 1.48 23.53
C LEU A 45 2.95 2.54 24.17
N ASP A 46 3.21 3.65 23.48
CA ASP A 46 4.06 4.73 23.98
C ASP A 46 3.61 6.10 23.46
N PRO A 47 2.71 6.78 24.20
CA PRO A 47 2.26 8.12 23.85
C PRO A 47 3.36 9.18 23.94
N ALA A 48 4.41 8.95 24.73
CA ALA A 48 5.48 9.92 24.93
C ALA A 48 6.40 10.00 23.70
N LEU A 49 6.73 8.86 23.09
CA LEU A 49 7.54 8.81 21.87
C LEU A 49 6.72 9.01 20.58
N SER A 50 5.42 8.71 20.60
CA SER A 50 4.54 8.85 19.44
C SER A 50 3.30 9.68 19.78
N PRO A 51 3.41 11.01 19.89
CA PRO A 51 2.33 11.86 20.40
C PRO A 51 1.11 11.95 19.47
N SER A 52 1.25 11.64 18.17
CA SER A 52 0.15 11.71 17.21
C SER A 52 -0.24 10.33 16.65
N PRO A 53 -1.50 9.87 16.85
CA PRO A 53 -2.02 8.64 16.23
C PRO A 53 -2.33 8.79 14.74
N VAL A 54 -2.32 10.03 14.23
CA VAL A 54 -2.74 10.36 12.86
C VAL A 54 -1.55 10.35 11.89
N ILE A 55 -1.78 9.92 10.65
CA ILE A 55 -0.80 10.00 9.56
C ILE A 55 -1.35 10.91 8.44
N PRO A 56 -0.60 11.92 7.98
CA PRO A 56 -0.97 12.72 6.82
C PRO A 56 -1.08 11.87 5.55
N SER A 57 -2.15 12.07 4.78
CA SER A 57 -2.38 11.37 3.51
C SER A 57 -1.24 11.58 2.50
N LEU A 58 -0.66 12.79 2.47
CA LEU A 58 0.50 13.10 1.64
C LEU A 58 1.74 12.31 2.06
N GLN A 59 1.96 12.16 3.37
CA GLN A 59 3.09 11.36 3.88
C GLN A 59 2.90 9.87 3.56
N LEU A 60 1.69 9.32 3.69
CA LEU A 60 1.39 7.95 3.27
C LEU A 60 1.64 7.77 1.77
N ARG A 61 1.19 8.73 0.96
CA ARG A 61 1.43 8.75 -0.48
C ARG A 61 2.92 8.61 -0.77
N ASP A 62 3.75 9.46 -0.19
CA ASP A 62 5.19 9.43 -0.48
C ASP A 62 5.84 8.14 0.01
N LEU A 63 5.51 7.66 1.21
CA LEU A 63 6.06 6.42 1.75
C LEU A 63 5.69 5.19 0.92
N LEU A 64 4.45 5.09 0.45
CA LEU A 64 4.00 3.98 -0.37
C LEU A 64 4.64 4.01 -1.76
N LEU A 65 4.87 5.22 -2.29
CA LEU A 65 5.43 5.40 -3.62
C LEU A 65 6.96 5.24 -3.64
N LEU A 66 7.63 5.56 -2.54
CA LEU A 66 9.04 5.25 -2.28
C LEU A 66 9.25 3.74 -2.05
N ALA A 67 8.35 3.07 -1.32
CA ALA A 67 8.44 1.63 -1.07
C ALA A 67 8.35 0.80 -2.35
N SER A 68 7.52 1.22 -3.31
CA SER A 68 7.45 0.59 -4.63
C SER A 68 8.64 0.91 -5.54
N SER A 69 9.39 1.97 -5.24
CA SER A 69 10.49 2.46 -6.09
C SER A 69 11.86 2.12 -5.53
N THR A 70 12.01 1.08 -4.71
CA THR A 70 13.35 0.61 -4.32
C THR A 70 13.84 -0.33 -5.42
N PRO A 71 14.58 0.13 -6.45
CA PRO A 71 15.46 -0.80 -7.15
C PRO A 71 16.40 -1.29 -6.05
N THR A 72 16.43 -2.60 -5.83
CA THR A 72 17.43 -3.25 -5.00
C THR A 72 18.76 -2.54 -5.24
N PRO A 73 19.36 -1.86 -4.25
CA PRO A 73 20.67 -1.29 -4.45
C PRO A 73 21.56 -2.46 -4.80
N ALA A 74 21.94 -2.55 -6.07
CA ALA A 74 22.95 -3.47 -6.53
C ALA A 74 24.11 -3.32 -5.56
N SER A 75 24.43 -4.41 -4.87
CA SER A 75 25.43 -4.48 -3.82
C SER A 75 26.65 -3.64 -4.20
N PRO A 76 27.05 -2.64 -3.39
CA PRO A 76 28.33 -1.98 -3.60
C PRO A 76 29.43 -2.98 -3.22
N LEU A 77 29.87 -3.73 -4.22
CA LEU A 77 31.21 -4.25 -4.43
C LEU A 77 31.97 -4.75 -3.17
N GLY A 78 32.02 -6.07 -3.00
CA GLY A 78 32.85 -6.69 -1.98
C GLY A 78 32.93 -8.21 -2.06
N SER A 79 33.17 -8.77 -3.26
CA SER A 79 33.73 -10.14 -3.43
C SER A 79 34.17 -10.32 -4.88
N PRO A 80 35.48 -10.44 -5.18
CA PRO A 80 35.90 -11.03 -6.43
C PRO A 80 35.81 -12.55 -6.27
N LEU A 81 35.14 -13.21 -7.22
CA LEU A 81 35.67 -14.31 -8.03
C LEU A 81 34.55 -15.25 -8.46
N MET A 82 34.21 -15.15 -9.75
CA MET A 82 33.84 -16.24 -10.64
C MET A 82 32.73 -17.20 -10.20
N THR A 83 31.50 -16.93 -10.64
CA THR A 83 30.58 -17.98 -11.08
C THR A 83 30.05 -17.61 -12.46
N PRO A 84 30.14 -18.52 -13.47
CA PRO A 84 29.56 -18.26 -14.76
C PRO A 84 28.04 -18.43 -14.66
N ILE A 85 27.32 -17.41 -15.11
CA ILE A 85 26.10 -17.48 -15.92
C ILE A 85 25.19 -18.67 -15.54
N ARG A 86 24.32 -18.45 -14.56
CA ARG A 86 23.05 -19.14 -14.53
C ARG A 86 22.07 -18.22 -15.22
N ASP A 87 21.59 -18.64 -16.40
CA ASP A 87 20.39 -18.11 -17.03
C ASP A 87 19.24 -18.17 -16.03
N SER A 88 19.14 -17.16 -15.18
CA SER A 88 17.91 -16.83 -14.49
C SER A 88 17.04 -16.21 -15.58
N PRO A 89 16.01 -16.90 -16.09
CA PRO A 89 15.04 -16.24 -16.95
C PRO A 89 14.53 -15.07 -16.14
N ALA A 90 14.79 -13.87 -16.65
CA ALA A 90 14.42 -12.61 -16.05
C ALA A 90 13.06 -12.82 -15.38
N SER A 91 13.07 -12.71 -14.05
CA SER A 91 11.85 -12.61 -13.26
C SER A 91 11.08 -11.46 -13.87
N SER A 92 10.15 -11.82 -14.75
CA SER A 92 9.13 -10.95 -15.32
C SER A 92 8.13 -10.68 -14.20
N ALA A 93 8.64 -10.14 -13.08
CA ALA A 93 7.82 -9.29 -12.27
C ALA A 93 7.29 -8.23 -13.24
N PRO A 94 5.98 -7.96 -13.27
CA PRO A 94 5.51 -6.76 -13.91
C PRO A 94 6.16 -5.61 -13.16
N THR A 95 7.32 -5.16 -13.64
CA THR A 95 7.81 -3.81 -13.40
C THR A 95 6.77 -2.94 -14.06
N VAL A 96 5.68 -2.69 -13.33
CA VAL A 96 4.76 -1.61 -13.63
C VAL A 96 5.68 -0.45 -13.93
N ALA A 97 5.60 0.12 -15.13
CA ALA A 97 6.36 1.29 -15.52
C ALA A 97 5.92 2.44 -14.60
N TYR A 98 6.42 2.44 -13.37
CA TYR A 98 5.88 3.17 -12.22
C TYR A 98 6.36 4.62 -12.21
N PHE A 99 6.67 5.14 -13.40
CA PHE A 99 7.27 6.45 -13.60
C PHE A 99 6.32 7.44 -14.28
N ASP A 100 5.13 7.03 -14.71
CA ASP A 100 4.16 7.98 -15.25
C ASP A 100 3.45 8.72 -14.10
N PRO A 101 3.66 10.05 -13.96
CA PRO A 101 3.08 10.82 -12.86
C PRO A 101 1.54 10.80 -12.89
N ARG A 102 0.94 10.63 -14.08
CA ARG A 102 -0.53 10.54 -14.22
C ARG A 102 -1.07 9.21 -13.73
N ALA A 103 -0.42 8.10 -14.08
CA ALA A 103 -0.77 6.77 -13.58
C ALA A 103 -0.58 6.69 -12.05
N ARG A 104 0.46 7.31 -11.52
CA ARG A 104 0.69 7.42 -10.07
C ARG A 104 -0.44 8.19 -9.37
N ASN A 105 -0.94 9.26 -9.98
CA ASN A 105 -2.06 10.04 -9.45
C ASN A 105 -3.37 9.23 -9.49
N SER A 106 -3.67 8.52 -10.58
CA SER A 106 -4.91 7.72 -10.69
C SER A 106 -4.91 6.54 -9.71
N VAL A 107 -3.78 5.83 -9.56
CA VAL A 107 -3.61 4.76 -8.56
C VAL A 107 -3.77 5.32 -7.15
N TRP A 108 -3.14 6.47 -6.85
CA TRP A 108 -3.28 7.10 -5.54
C TRP A 108 -4.71 7.54 -5.23
N GLU A 109 -5.44 8.09 -6.21
CA GLU A 109 -6.84 8.47 -6.02
C GLU A 109 -7.72 7.25 -5.72
N ARG A 110 -7.44 6.11 -6.37
CA ARG A 110 -8.09 4.84 -6.08
C ARG A 110 -7.80 4.38 -4.64
N VAL A 111 -6.53 4.39 -4.23
CA VAL A 111 -6.10 4.03 -2.87
C VAL A 111 -6.80 4.91 -1.84
N ARG A 112 -6.79 6.24 -2.05
CA ARG A 112 -7.53 7.20 -1.23
C ARG A 112 -9.00 6.80 -1.13
N SER A 113 -9.66 6.60 -2.27
CA SER A 113 -11.08 6.28 -2.29
C SER A 113 -11.41 5.01 -1.48
N VAL A 114 -10.55 3.99 -1.55
CA VAL A 114 -10.75 2.73 -0.81
C VAL A 114 -10.47 2.92 0.68
N VAL A 115 -9.39 3.60 1.05
CA VAL A 115 -9.02 3.85 2.45
C VAL A 115 -10.05 4.74 3.15
N GLU A 116 -10.56 5.78 2.47
CA GLU A 116 -11.57 6.69 3.04
C GLU A 116 -12.96 6.03 3.18
N ARG A 117 -13.22 4.95 2.44
CA ARG A 117 -14.43 4.12 2.59
C ARG A 117 -14.28 3.03 3.67
N ASN A 118 -13.08 2.84 4.21
CA ASN A 118 -12.84 1.82 5.23
C ASN A 118 -13.42 2.27 6.58
N ALA A 119 -14.33 1.48 7.16
CA ALA A 119 -14.99 1.80 8.42
C ALA A 119 -14.02 1.92 9.61
N ASN A 120 -12.86 1.28 9.53
CA ASN A 120 -11.82 1.32 10.57
C ASN A 120 -10.85 2.49 10.41
N VAL A 121 -11.06 3.35 9.41
CA VAL A 121 -10.22 4.52 9.16
C VAL A 121 -11.06 5.79 9.32
N ARG A 122 -10.61 6.67 10.23
CA ARG A 122 -11.20 7.99 10.41
C ARG A 122 -10.45 9.02 9.57
N CYS A 123 -11.19 9.74 8.74
CA CYS A 123 -10.65 10.87 7.97
C CYS A 123 -10.91 12.19 8.70
N ARG A 124 -9.87 13.01 8.85
CA ARG A 124 -9.97 14.35 9.43
C ARG A 124 -9.10 15.33 8.63
N THR A 125 -9.47 16.60 8.63
CA THR A 125 -8.59 17.69 8.20
C THR A 125 -8.05 18.36 9.46
N THR A 126 -6.73 18.45 9.61
CA THR A 126 -6.09 19.08 10.78
C THR A 126 -4.92 19.94 10.35
N ALA A 127 -4.62 20.99 11.10
CA ALA A 127 -3.42 21.79 10.88
C ALA A 127 -2.18 20.99 11.29
N VAL A 128 -1.40 20.56 10.32
CA VAL A 128 -0.08 19.95 10.53
C VAL A 128 0.94 21.01 10.16
N ARG A 129 1.76 21.45 11.13
CA ARG A 129 2.73 22.55 10.94
C ARG A 129 2.10 23.86 10.43
N GLY A 130 0.86 24.14 10.82
CA GLY A 130 0.13 25.35 10.40
C GLY A 130 -0.60 25.23 9.06
N GLU A 131 -0.41 24.14 8.31
CA GLU A 131 -1.11 23.91 7.04
C GLU A 131 -2.27 22.92 7.22
N PRO A 132 -3.47 23.20 6.69
CA PRO A 132 -4.58 22.26 6.74
C PRO A 132 -4.26 21.04 5.88
N MET A 133 -3.97 19.91 6.54
CA MET A 133 -3.66 18.65 5.89
C MET A 133 -4.75 17.61 6.17
N ARG A 134 -5.06 16.80 5.16
CA ARG A 134 -5.90 15.62 5.35
C ARG A 134 -5.09 14.52 6.03
N VAL A 135 -5.57 14.09 7.20
CA VAL A 135 -4.98 13.04 8.02
C VAL A 135 -5.92 11.85 8.14
N TRP A 136 -5.34 10.67 8.25
CA TRP A 136 -6.04 9.42 8.48
C TRP A 136 -5.58 8.80 9.79
N GLU A 137 -6.53 8.22 10.50
CA GLU A 137 -6.34 7.58 11.80
C GLU A 137 -6.98 6.20 11.77
N TRP A 138 -6.29 5.19 12.31
CA TRP A 138 -6.91 3.89 12.51
C TRP A 138 -7.73 3.90 13.81
N ILE A 139 -9.02 3.62 13.69
CA ILE A 139 -9.97 3.57 14.83
C ILE A 139 -10.53 2.17 15.07
N GLY A 140 -10.14 1.18 14.25
CA GLY A 140 -10.56 -0.21 14.42
C GLY A 140 -9.77 -0.95 15.51
N PRO A 141 -10.15 -2.21 15.81
CA PRO A 141 -9.43 -3.04 16.76
C PRO A 141 -7.94 -3.16 16.38
N LEU A 142 -7.08 -3.04 17.38
CA LEU A 142 -5.61 -3.16 17.22
C LEU A 142 -5.15 -4.61 17.29
N GLU A 143 -5.99 -5.50 17.80
CA GLU A 143 -5.77 -6.94 17.85
C GLU A 143 -6.18 -7.56 16.50
N GLU A 144 -5.44 -8.58 16.06
CA GLU A 144 -5.97 -9.52 15.07
C GLU A 144 -6.90 -10.45 15.85
N ASP A 145 -8.17 -10.51 15.47
CA ASP A 145 -9.11 -11.52 15.97
C ASP A 145 -8.60 -12.92 15.60
N ASP A 146 -7.72 -13.45 16.44
CA ASP A 146 -7.53 -14.89 16.67
C ASP A 146 -8.12 -15.28 18.04
N THR A 147 -8.75 -14.33 18.76
CA THR A 147 -9.31 -14.52 20.11
C THR A 147 -10.80 -14.80 20.17
N ASP A 148 -11.51 -14.77 19.04
CA ASP A 148 -12.93 -15.17 18.97
C ASP A 148 -13.15 -16.69 19.15
N VAL A 149 -12.09 -17.50 19.22
CA VAL A 149 -12.17 -18.95 19.48
C VAL A 149 -11.77 -19.38 20.90
N LEU A 150 -11.30 -18.48 21.78
CA LEU A 150 -10.77 -18.85 23.11
C LEU A 150 -11.58 -18.35 24.31
N PHE A 151 -12.52 -17.41 24.13
CA PHE A 151 -13.36 -16.89 25.22
C PHE A 151 -14.86 -17.11 24.97
N SER A 152 -15.25 -18.31 24.55
CA SER A 152 -16.59 -18.80 24.92
C SER A 152 -16.50 -19.35 26.35
N PRO A 153 -17.00 -18.64 27.38
CA PRO A 153 -17.15 -19.25 28.69
C PRO A 153 -18.18 -20.36 28.56
N LEU A 154 -17.71 -21.60 28.72
CA LEU A 154 -18.47 -22.81 29.02
C LEU A 154 -19.94 -22.76 28.59
N GLY A 155 -20.25 -23.42 27.47
CA GLY A 155 -21.60 -23.90 27.22
C GLY A 155 -22.10 -24.59 28.49
N SER A 156 -23.13 -24.00 29.10
CA SER A 156 -23.77 -24.56 30.29
C SER A 156 -24.45 -25.86 29.89
N PRO A 157 -24.19 -26.99 30.58
CA PRO A 157 -24.99 -28.19 30.39
C PRO A 157 -26.33 -27.98 31.10
N GLN A 158 -27.42 -28.04 30.33
CA GLN A 158 -28.74 -28.43 30.79
C GLN A 158 -29.15 -29.66 29.98
#